data_AF-A0A9W6UYB5-F1
#
_entry.id   AF-A0A9W6UYB5-F1
#
_cell.length_a   1.000
_cell.length_b   1.000
_cell.length_c   1.000
_cell.angle_alpha   90.00
_cell.angle_beta   90.00
_cell.angle_gamma   90.00
#
_symmetry.space_group_name_H-M   'P 1'
#
loop_
_entity.id
_entity.type
_entity.pdbx_description
1 polymer ?
#
loop_
_entity_poly.entity_id
_entity_poly.type
_entity_poly.pdbx_seq_one_letter_code
_entity_poly.pdbx_strand_id
1 'polypeptide(L)'
;MGTPAADVWIVTHDGRDLVRADAIVLIRLDDTGRLTAQLRDEARVTVALLEGSASGRPPADFHRQLIRMVSELADSSGAQLVRAQRDQHGWHWVSETL
;
A
#
# COMPACT_ATOMS: atom_id res chain seq x y z
N MET A 1 -4.15 18.87 21.93
CA MET A 1 -5.06 17.90 21.28
C MET A 1 -4.42 17.60 19.94
N GLY A 2 -3.76 16.43 19.79
CA GLY A 2 -3.09 16.10 18.54
C GLY A 2 -4.12 15.99 17.42
N THR A 3 -3.84 16.53 16.24
CA THR A 3 -4.61 16.22 15.05
C THR A 3 -4.70 14.70 14.92
N PRO A 4 -5.87 14.11 14.64
CA PRO A 4 -5.92 12.70 14.29
C PRO A 4 -4.98 12.52 13.10
N ALA A 5 -3.96 11.68 13.26
CA ALA A 5 -3.08 11.32 12.14
C ALA A 5 -3.98 10.85 10.98
N ALA A 6 -3.68 11.28 9.75
CA ALA A 6 -4.54 10.93 8.62
C ALA A 6 -4.70 9.41 8.54
N ASP A 7 -5.93 8.97 8.33
CA ASP A 7 -6.25 7.55 8.33
C ASP A 7 -6.06 7.00 6.92
N VAL A 8 -4.81 6.60 6.63
CA VAL A 8 -4.43 6.06 5.32
C VAL A 8 -4.64 4.55 5.31
N TRP A 9 -5.49 4.10 4.41
CA TRP A 9 -5.84 2.70 4.17
C TRP A 9 -5.25 2.24 2.84
N ILE A 10 -4.80 0.99 2.79
CA ILE A 10 -4.22 0.38 1.58
C ILE A 10 -5.05 -0.84 1.21
N VAL A 11 -5.51 -0.88 -0.05
CA VAL A 11 -6.27 -1.99 -0.60
C VAL A 11 -5.35 -3.18 -0.85
N THR A 12 -5.78 -4.38 -0.45
CA THR A 12 -5.08 -5.64 -0.72
C THR A 12 -5.22 -6.08 -2.18
N HIS A 13 -4.44 -7.07 -2.59
CA HIS A 13 -4.40 -7.53 -3.98
C HIS A 13 -5.75 -7.99 -4.54
N ASP A 14 -6.67 -8.46 -3.69
CA ASP A 14 -7.97 -8.98 -4.09
C ASP A 14 -9.07 -7.91 -4.06
N GLY A 15 -8.75 -6.70 -3.60
CA GLY A 15 -9.66 -5.56 -3.55
C GLY A 15 -10.74 -5.65 -2.48
N ARG A 16 -10.71 -6.67 -1.60
CA ARG A 16 -11.75 -6.89 -0.59
C ARG A 16 -11.32 -6.47 0.81
N ASP A 17 -10.04 -6.59 1.09
CA ASP A 17 -9.48 -6.21 2.39
C ASP A 17 -8.76 -4.86 2.29
N LEU A 18 -8.76 -4.15 3.41
CA LEU A 18 -8.06 -2.89 3.59
C LEU A 18 -7.16 -3.01 4.82
N VAL A 19 -5.91 -2.56 4.70
CA VAL A 19 -4.97 -2.51 5.82
C VAL A 19 -4.60 -1.07 6.13
N ARG A 20 -4.55 -0.73 7.43
CA ARG A 20 -4.08 0.59 7.86
C ARG A 20 -2.59 0.72 7.62
N ALA A 21 -2.18 1.83 7.02
CA ALA A 21 -0.76 2.09 6.75
C ALA A 21 0.06 2.17 8.04
N ASP A 22 -0.49 2.71 9.13
CA ASP A 22 0.19 2.80 10.43
C ASP A 22 0.41 1.44 11.12
N ALA A 23 -0.33 0.41 10.68
CA ALA A 23 -0.18 -0.94 11.18
C ALA A 23 0.95 -1.70 10.48
N ILE A 24 1.48 -1.20 9.35
CA ILE A 24 2.51 -1.88 8.57
C ILE A 24 3.89 -1.62 9.19
N VAL A 25 4.64 -2.69 9.46
CA VAL A 25 6.00 -2.62 10.00
C VAL A 25 7.08 -2.97 8.98
N LEU A 26 6.71 -3.67 7.92
CA LEU A 26 7.62 -4.07 6.85
C LEU A 26 6.86 -4.19 5.54
N ILE A 27 7.46 -3.67 4.47
CA ILE A 27 6.97 -3.84 3.09
C ILE A 27 8.07 -4.53 2.30
N ARG A 28 7.71 -5.58 1.55
CA ARG A 28 8.63 -6.34 0.72
C ARG A 28 8.09 -6.44 -0.70
N LEU A 29 8.89 -6.01 -1.66
CA LEU A 29 8.73 -6.35 -3.07
C LEU A 29 9.73 -7.45 -3.41
N ASP A 30 9.24 -8.59 -3.90
CA ASP A 30 10.10 -9.74 -4.21
C ASP A 30 10.47 -9.84 -5.70
N ASP A 31 11.21 -10.91 -6.02
CA ASP A 31 11.70 -11.13 -7.37
C ASP A 31 10.61 -11.43 -8.41
N THR A 32 9.44 -11.85 -7.94
CA THR A 32 8.26 -12.14 -8.77
C THR A 32 7.41 -10.89 -9.00
N GLY A 33 7.74 -9.78 -8.34
CA GLY A 33 6.93 -8.56 -8.38
C GLY A 33 5.74 -8.60 -7.42
N ARG A 34 5.71 -9.56 -6.49
CA ARG A 34 4.69 -9.61 -5.44
C ARG A 34 5.07 -8.63 -4.35
N LEU A 35 4.10 -7.82 -3.94
CA LEU A 35 4.25 -6.85 -2.85
C LEU A 35 3.50 -7.37 -1.63
N THR A 36 4.22 -7.56 -0.53
CA THR A 36 3.64 -7.99 0.74
C THR A 36 3.91 -6.96 1.83
N ALA A 37 2.97 -6.85 2.77
CA ALA A 37 3.08 -6.02 3.95
C ALA A 37 2.93 -6.88 5.20
N GLN A 38 3.84 -6.72 6.15
CA GLN A 38 3.74 -7.32 7.47
C GLN A 38 3.12 -6.31 8.44
N LEU A 39 2.12 -6.76 9.18
CA LEU A 39 1.43 -5.95 10.18
C LEU A 39 2.08 -6.09 11.56
N ARG A 40 1.93 -5.05 12.40
CA ARG A 40 2.42 -4.98 13.79
C ARG A 40 1.69 -5.90 14.80
N ASP A 41 0.87 -6.82 14.31
CA ASP A 41 0.06 -7.72 15.13
C ASP A 41 0.94 -8.80 15.82
N GLU A 42 0.44 -9.37 16.91
CA GLU A 42 1.12 -10.45 17.67
C GLU A 42 1.44 -11.65 16.77
N ALA A 43 0.55 -11.99 15.82
CA ALA A 43 0.76 -13.06 14.86
C ALA A 43 1.65 -12.68 13.68
N ARG A 44 2.10 -11.42 13.56
CA ARG A 44 2.92 -10.89 12.46
C ARG A 44 2.36 -11.22 11.08
N VAL A 45 1.04 -11.05 10.95
CA VAL A 45 0.29 -11.35 9.72
C VAL A 45 0.94 -10.65 8.53
N THR A 46 1.14 -11.41 7.45
CA THR A 46 1.64 -10.90 6.17
C THR A 46 0.50 -10.93 5.17
N VAL A 47 0.16 -9.76 4.63
CA VAL A 47 -0.86 -9.59 3.59
C VAL A 47 -0.20 -9.30 2.25
N ALA A 48 -0.84 -9.73 1.16
CA ALA A 48 -0.41 -9.33 -0.17
C ALA A 48 -1.16 -8.07 -0.61
N LEU A 49 -0.41 -7.02 -0.92
CA LEU A 49 -0.93 -5.77 -1.49
C LEU A 49 -0.99 -5.85 -3.01
N LEU A 50 -0.09 -6.61 -3.60
CA LEU A 50 -0.04 -6.90 -5.02
C LEU A 50 0.43 -8.34 -5.21
N GLU A 51 -0.32 -9.13 -5.96
CA GLU A 51 0.16 -10.44 -6.39
C GLU A 51 1.12 -10.28 -7.59
N GLY A 52 2.18 -11.08 -7.59
CA GLY A 52 3.14 -11.09 -8.70
C GLY A 52 2.40 -11.38 -10.00
N SER A 53 2.40 -10.43 -10.93
CA SER A 53 1.60 -10.56 -12.15
C SER A 53 2.44 -11.14 -13.28
N ALA A 54 1.95 -12.21 -13.91
CA ALA A 54 2.51 -12.73 -15.17
C ALA A 54 2.43 -11.68 -16.30
N SER A 55 1.54 -10.71 -16.16
CA SER A 55 1.26 -9.70 -17.17
C SER A 55 2.20 -8.50 -17.11
N GLY A 56 3.07 -8.36 -16.11
CA GLY A 56 4.05 -7.27 -16.03
C GLY A 56 4.52 -6.96 -14.61
N ARG A 57 5.84 -6.87 -14.42
CA ARG A 57 6.45 -6.60 -13.11
C ARG A 57 6.28 -5.12 -12.74
N PRO A 58 5.92 -4.78 -11.48
CA PRO A 58 5.97 -3.39 -11.03
C PRO A 58 7.41 -2.85 -11.02
N PRO A 59 7.60 -1.51 -11.00
CA PRO A 59 8.90 -0.89 -10.85
C PRO A 59 9.67 -1.41 -9.63
N ALA A 60 11.01 -1.45 -9.70
CA ALA A 60 11.84 -1.96 -8.61
C ALA A 60 11.69 -1.14 -7.31
N ASP A 61 11.32 0.13 -7.41
CA ASP A 61 11.09 1.06 -6.32
C ASP A 61 9.61 1.15 -5.89
N PHE A 62 8.73 0.29 -6.39
CA PHE A 62 7.28 0.38 -6.15
C PHE A 62 6.89 0.38 -4.66
N HIS A 63 7.62 -0.36 -3.82
CA HIS A 63 7.47 -0.33 -2.36
C HIS A 63 7.85 1.03 -1.75
N ARG A 64 8.85 1.72 -2.32
CA ARG A 64 9.28 3.06 -1.89
C ARG A 64 8.28 4.13 -2.31
N GLN A 65 7.69 3.98 -3.50
CA GLN A 65 6.63 4.87 -3.98
C GLN A 65 5.42 4.82 -3.03
N LEU A 66 5.05 3.63 -2.53
CA LEU A 66 4.00 3.49 -1.51
C LEU A 66 4.34 4.24 -0.23
N ILE A 67 5.55 4.07 0.31
CA ILE A 67 5.99 4.75 1.53
C ILE A 67 5.94 6.27 1.36
N ARG A 68 6.39 6.77 0.21
CA ARG A 68 6.34 8.20 -0.11
C ARG A 68 4.90 8.69 -0.16
N MET A 69 4.02 8.01 -0.89
CA MET A 69 2.61 8.38 -0.99
C MET A 69 1.91 8.37 0.37
N VAL A 70 2.12 7.33 1.19
CA VAL A 70 1.58 7.27 2.56
C VAL A 70 2.06 8.46 3.40
N SER A 71 3.33 8.83 3.28
CA SER A 71 3.89 9.97 4.01
C SER A 71 3.24 11.29 3.57
N GLU A 72 3.06 11.49 2.27
CA GLU A 72 2.40 12.67 1.70
C GLU A 72 0.91 12.76 2.13
N LEU A 73 0.21 11.63 2.18
CA LEU A 73 -1.19 11.56 2.60
C LEU A 73 -1.36 11.66 4.13
N ALA A 74 -0.36 11.27 4.91
CA ALA A 74 -0.39 11.37 6.37
C ALA A 74 -0.53 12.83 6.86
N ASP A 75 -0.06 13.78 6.04
CA ASP A 75 -0.17 15.22 6.28
C ASP A 75 -1.51 15.82 5.78
N SER A 76 -2.34 15.02 5.11
CA SER A 76 -3.64 15.45 4.61
C SER A 76 -4.74 15.34 5.69
N SER A 77 -5.81 16.11 5.53
CA SER A 77 -6.99 15.98 6.40
C SER A 77 -7.98 14.97 5.82
N GLY A 78 -8.36 13.97 6.62
CA GLY A 78 -9.38 12.98 6.25
C GLY A 78 -8.81 11.58 6.05
N ALA A 79 -9.70 10.62 5.80
CA ALA A 79 -9.32 9.25 5.48
C ALA A 79 -8.99 9.14 4.00
N GLN A 80 -7.92 8.42 3.69
CA GLN A 80 -7.40 8.25 2.32
C GLN A 80 -7.30 6.76 2.02
N LEU A 81 -7.69 6.37 0.82
CA LEU A 81 -7.57 5.01 0.31
C LEU A 81 -6.50 4.97 -0.77
N VAL A 82 -5.52 4.08 -0.63
CA VAL A 82 -4.44 3.85 -1.57
C VAL A 82 -4.60 2.46 -2.20
N ARG A 83 -4.47 2.36 -3.52
CA ARG A 83 -4.48 1.07 -4.22
C ARG A 83 -3.45 1.01 -5.33
N ALA A 84 -2.93 -0.19 -5.59
CA ALA A 84 -2.11 -0.44 -6.77
C ALA A 84 -3.01 -0.50 -7.99
N GLN A 85 -2.71 0.31 -9.00
CA GLN A 85 -3.41 0.30 -10.29
C GLN A 85 -2.41 0.06 -11.41
N ARG A 86 -2.88 -0.59 -12.46
CA ARG A 86 -2.14 -0.72 -13.71
C ARG A 86 -2.93 -0.10 -14.85
N ASP A 87 -2.28 0.77 -15.58
CA ASP A 87 -2.80 1.36 -16.81
C ASP A 87 -1.82 1.18 -17.98
N GLN A 88 -1.95 2.02 -19.01
CA GLN A 88 -1.09 2.02 -20.19
C GLN A 88 0.37 2.41 -19.89
N HIS A 89 0.61 3.12 -18.79
CA HIS A 89 1.95 3.55 -18.33
C HIS A 89 2.57 2.55 -17.34
N GLY A 90 1.84 1.49 -16.98
CA GLY A 90 2.30 0.44 -16.09
C GLY A 90 1.73 0.56 -14.68
N TRP A 91 2.42 -0.06 -13.73
CA TRP A 91 2.01 -0.07 -12.33
C TRP A 91 2.30 1.27 -11.66
N HIS A 92 1.30 1.81 -11.00
CA HIS A 92 1.40 3.02 -10.19
C HIS A 92 0.44 2.93 -8.99
N TRP A 93 0.70 3.75 -7.98
CA TRP A 93 -0.22 3.91 -6.85
C TRP A 93 -1.21 5.03 -7.17
N VAL A 94 -2.46 4.83 -6.76
CA VAL A 94 -3.49 5.87 -6.80
C VAL A 94 -4.07 6.03 -5.41
N SER A 95 -4.46 7.26 -5.09
CA SER A 95 -5.14 7.60 -3.83
C SER A 95 -6.49 8.26 -4.09
N GLU A 96 -7.46 8.00 -3.24
CA GLU A 96 -8.77 8.65 -3.23
C GLU A 96 -9.22 8.96 -1.80
N THR A 97 -9.99 10.02 -1.63
CA THR A 97 -10.60 10.36 -0.33
C THR A 97 -11.81 9.44 -0.08
N LEU A 98 -11.96 8.96 1.15
CA LEU A 98 -13.12 8.18 1.61
C LEU A 98 -14.28 9.06 2.08
#